data_AF-A0A258C5G7-F1
#
_entry.id   AF-A0A258C5G7-F1
#
_cell.length_a   1.000
_cell.length_b   1.000
_cell.length_c   1.000
_cell.angle_alpha   90.00
_cell.angle_beta   90.00
_cell.angle_gamma   90.00
#
_symmetry.space_group_name_H-M   'P 1'
#
loop_
_entity.id
_entity.type
_entity.pdbx_description
1 polymer ?
#
loop_
_entity_poly.entity_id
_entity_poly.type
_entity_poly.pdbx_seq_one_letter_code
_entity_poly.pdbx_strand_id
1 'polypeptide(L)' 'LRTEQPFDCAGSFKAEGLGISLFRTTEGEDGTSLIGLPLIRLVDMLNHAGIEVP' A
#
# COMPACT_ATOMS: atom_id res chain seq x y z
N LEU A 1 -21.31 -1.54 10.20
CA LEU A 1 -21.70 -0.64 9.08
C LEU A 1 -21.10 0.78 9.16
N ARG A 2 -20.48 1.22 10.27
CA ARG A 2 -19.87 2.56 10.37
C ARG A 2 -18.33 2.57 10.47
N THR A 3 -17.71 1.40 10.46
CA THR A 3 -16.28 1.29 10.69
C THR A 3 -15.52 1.59 9.38
N GLU A 4 -14.59 2.54 9.46
CA GLU A 4 -13.70 3.08 8.41
C GLU A 4 -14.29 3.79 7.19
N GLN A 5 -15.54 3.53 6.80
CA GLN A 5 -16.19 4.19 5.65
C GLN A 5 -15.28 4.30 4.41
N PRO A 6 -14.81 3.17 3.83
CA PRO A 6 -13.84 3.17 2.73
C PRO A 6 -14.48 3.47 1.37
N PHE A 7 -15.36 4.48 1.31
CA PHE A 7 -16.10 4.83 0.10
C PHE A 7 -15.21 5.39 -1.01
N ASP A 8 -14.10 6.04 -0.61
CA ASP A 8 -13.10 6.61 -1.52
C ASP A 8 -11.89 5.67 -1.71
N CYS A 9 -12.00 4.39 -1.35
CA CYS A 9 -10.93 3.41 -1.50
C CYS A 9 -11.23 2.46 -2.66
N ALA A 10 -10.23 2.22 -3.51
CA ALA A 10 -10.32 1.17 -4.53
C ALA A 10 -10.55 -0.19 -3.84
N GLY A 11 -11.60 -0.92 -4.25
CA GLY A 11 -11.95 -2.21 -3.64
C GLY A 11 -12.68 -2.12 -2.29
N SER A 12 -13.04 -0.92 -1.83
CA SER A 12 -13.84 -0.70 -0.60
C SER A 12 -13.23 -1.29 0.68
N PHE A 13 -11.90 -1.34 0.77
CA PHE A 13 -11.15 -1.70 1.98
C PHE A 13 -9.92 -0.81 2.16
N LYS A 14 -9.38 -0.76 3.38
CA LYS A 14 -8.11 -0.12 3.72
C LYS A 14 -7.17 -1.14 4.35
N ALA A 15 -6.05 -1.44 3.69
CA ALA A 15 -5.08 -2.41 4.18
C ALA A 15 -4.33 -1.90 5.42
N GLU A 16 -4.20 -0.59 5.56
CA GLU A 16 -3.61 0.08 6.72
C GLU A 16 -4.55 0.13 7.94
N GLY A 17 -5.80 -0.30 7.76
CA GLY A 17 -6.87 -0.24 8.75
C GLY A 17 -7.51 -1.60 9.03
N LEU A 18 -8.77 -1.60 9.46
CA LEU A 18 -9.55 -2.81 9.70
C LEU A 18 -9.78 -3.65 8.44
N GLY A 19 -9.64 -3.06 7.26
CA GLY A 19 -9.72 -3.78 5.98
C GLY A 19 -8.74 -4.96 5.89
N ILE A 20 -7.59 -4.93 6.59
CA ILE A 20 -6.65 -6.05 6.59
C ILE A 20 -7.25 -7.34 7.18
N SER A 21 -8.23 -7.23 8.08
CA SER A 21 -8.89 -8.40 8.69
C SER A 21 -9.68 -9.26 7.68
N LEU A 22 -9.94 -8.72 6.49
CA LEU A 22 -10.63 -9.43 5.41
C LEU A 22 -9.69 -10.38 4.64
N PHE A 23 -8.37 -10.27 4.83
CA PHE A 23 -7.37 -11.01 4.08
C PHE A 23 -6.84 -12.19 4.90
N ARG A 24 -6.66 -13.35 4.23
CA ARG A 24 -6.00 -14.53 4.84
C ARG A 24 -4.48 -14.48 4.71
N THR A 25 -3.99 -13.89 3.63
CA THR A 25 -2.58 -13.69 3.35
C THR A 25 -2.42 -12.55 2.35
N THR A 26 -1.22 -11.96 2.32
CA THR A 26 -0.77 -10.97 1.33
C THR A 26 0.54 -11.46 0.75
N GLU A 27 0.66 -11.42 -0.58
CA GLU A 27 1.87 -11.87 -1.29
C GLU A 27 2.39 -10.74 -2.18
N GLY A 28 3.70 -10.54 -2.18
CA GLY A 28 4.38 -9.50 -2.94
C GLY A 28 5.66 -9.05 -2.27
N GLU A 29 6.53 -8.40 -3.04
CA GLU A 29 7.84 -7.95 -2.58
C GLU A 29 7.75 -6.67 -1.73
N ASP A 30 6.63 -5.94 -1.82
CA ASP A 30 6.46 -4.64 -1.18
C ASP A 30 5.02 -4.43 -0.67
N GLY A 31 4.86 -4.40 0.66
CA GLY A 31 3.57 -4.18 1.31
C GLY A 31 2.98 -2.78 1.07
N THR A 32 3.81 -1.77 0.76
CA THR A 32 3.34 -0.41 0.49
C THR A 32 2.61 -0.30 -0.86
N SER A 33 2.85 -1.27 -1.75
CA SER A 33 2.06 -1.45 -2.97
C SER A 33 0.58 -1.65 -2.69
N LEU A 34 0.23 -2.33 -1.60
CA LEU A 34 -1.15 -2.60 -1.22
C LEU A 34 -1.88 -1.33 -0.74
N ILE A 35 -1.13 -0.35 -0.25
CA ILE A 35 -1.64 0.97 0.16
C ILE A 35 -1.78 1.88 -1.08
N GLY A 36 -0.93 1.70 -2.09
CA GLY A 36 -1.09 2.35 -3.40
C GLY A 36 0.21 2.81 -4.07
N LEU A 37 1.37 2.65 -3.43
CA LEU A 37 2.66 3.06 -4.00
C LEU A 37 3.77 2.07 -3.60
N PRO A 38 4.40 1.37 -4.55
CA PRO A 38 5.49 0.44 -4.27
C PRO A 38 6.79 1.20 -3.94
N LEU A 39 7.02 1.51 -2.66
CA LEU A 39 8.19 2.27 -2.20
C LEU A 39 9.53 1.60 -2.50
N ILE A 40 9.65 0.27 -2.45
CA ILE A 40 10.92 -0.40 -2.78
C ILE A 40 11.30 -0.08 -4.23
N ARG A 41 10.36 -0.30 -5.15
CA ARG A 41 10.55 0.03 -6.56
C ARG A 41 10.75 1.52 -6.78
N LEU A 42 10.02 2.37 -6.05
CA LEU A 42 10.17 3.82 -6.15
C LEU A 42 11.56 4.27 -5.72
N VAL A 43 12.08 3.75 -4.61
CA VAL A 43 13.44 4.05 -4.13
C VAL A 43 14.46 3.65 -5.19
N ASP A 44 14.31 2.47 -5.81
CA ASP A 44 15.16 2.09 -6.93
C ASP A 44 15.09 3.13 -8.06
N MET A 45 13.89 3.54 -8.48
CA MET A 45 13.72 4.56 -9.53
C MET A 45 14.37 5.91 -9.15
N LEU A 46 14.21 6.35 -7.91
CA LEU A 46 14.79 7.60 -7.41
C LEU A 46 16.33 7.53 -7.39
N ASN A 47 16.89 6.42 -6.92
CA ASN A 47 18.33 6.19 -6.94
C ASN A 47 18.88 6.21 -8.38
N HIS A 48 18.19 5.59 -9.34
CA HIS A 48 18.56 5.66 -10.77
C HIS A 48 18.46 7.07 -11.34
N ALA A 49 17.58 7.91 -10.80
CA ALA A 49 17.47 9.33 -11.15
C ALA A 49 18.47 10.23 -10.40
N GLY A 50 19.35 9.66 -9.56
CA GLY A 50 20.32 10.42 -8.76
C GLY A 50 19.69 11.18 -7.58
N ILE A 51 18.50 10.77 -7.14
CA ILE A 51 17.80 11.34 -5.98
C ILE A 51 18.01 10.40 -4.80
N GLU A 52 18.79 10.83 -3.81
CA GLU A 52 18.95 10.09 -2.55
C GLU A 52 17.68 10.14 -1.72
N VAL A 53 17.27 8.97 -1.23
CA VAL A 53 16.11 8.78 -0.34
C VAL A 53 16.62 8.24 1.00
N PRO A 54 16.08 8.68 2.15
CA PRO A 54 16.53 8.27 3.48
C PRO A 54 16.41 6.79 3.78
#